data_AF-A0A6V8K2B0-F1
#
_entry.id   AF-A0A6V8K2B0-F1
#
_cell.length_a   1.000
_cell.length_b   1.000
_cell.length_c   1.000
_cell.angle_alpha   90.00
_cell.angle_beta   90.00
_cell.angle_gamma   90.00
#
_symmetry.space_group_name_H-M   'P 1'
#
loop_
_entity.id
_entity.type
_entity.pdbx_description
1 polymer ?
#
loop_
_entity_poly.entity_id
_entity_poly.type
_entity_poly.pdbx_seq_one_letter_code
_entity_poly.pdbx_strand_id
1 'polypeptide(L)'
;MNIIPTRLLLEVVRDGAGRWDTRTIDLELGRRGAHVDSGIMADLRQLADRHLVQEDNNPPQGTGPRWQLTALGAAWLESPLD
;
A
#
# COMPACT_ATOMS: atom_id res chain seq x y z
N MET A 1 -12.57 3.32 13.80
CA MET A 1 -12.56 3.25 12.32
C MET A 1 -11.25 3.84 11.90
N ASN A 2 -10.36 3.00 11.41
CA ASN A 2 -9.00 3.38 11.12
C ASN A 2 -8.97 3.91 9.68
N ILE A 3 -8.73 5.20 9.49
CA ILE A 3 -8.78 5.81 8.15
C ILE A 3 -7.34 6.15 7.76
N ILE A 4 -6.67 5.19 7.13
CA ILE A 4 -5.39 5.48 6.50
C ILE A 4 -5.69 6.22 5.19
N PRO A 5 -5.14 7.42 4.96
CA PRO A 5 -5.38 8.12 3.72
C PRO A 5 -4.91 7.28 2.53
N THR A 6 -5.78 7.05 1.54
CA THR A 6 -5.45 6.31 0.31
C THR A 6 -4.16 6.81 -0.33
N ARG A 7 -3.99 8.15 -0.37
CA ARG A 7 -2.79 8.78 -0.90
C ARG A 7 -1.53 8.34 -0.16
N LEU A 8 -1.57 8.34 1.17
CA LEU A 8 -0.44 7.91 2.00
C LEU A 8 -0.11 6.42 1.76
N LEU A 9 -1.14 5.56 1.68
CA LEU A 9 -0.95 4.13 1.38
C LEU A 9 -0.24 3.93 0.04
N LEU A 10 -0.70 4.63 -1.01
CA LEU A 10 -0.12 4.56 -2.35
C LEU A 10 1.31 5.11 -2.40
N GLU A 11 1.59 6.22 -1.70
CA GLU A 11 2.95 6.78 -1.59
C GLU A 11 3.91 5.78 -0.92
N VAL A 12 3.48 5.10 0.15
CA VAL A 12 4.32 4.09 0.80
C VAL A 12 4.56 2.89 -0.12
N VAL A 13 3.53 2.38 -0.82
CA VAL A 13 3.70 1.28 -1.78
C VAL A 13 4.63 1.67 -2.93
N ARG A 14 4.52 2.91 -3.42
CA ARG A 14 5.43 3.48 -4.44
C ARG A 14 6.87 3.45 -3.96
N ASP A 15 7.12 3.96 -2.76
CA ASP A 15 8.46 4.07 -2.19
C ASP A 15 9.10 2.68 -1.96
N GLY A 16 8.26 1.68 -1.67
CA GLY A 16 8.66 0.27 -1.60
C GLY A 16 9.05 -0.36 -2.94
N ALA A 17 8.62 0.22 -4.07
CA ALA A 17 8.96 -0.20 -5.42
C ALA A 17 8.82 -1.72 -5.67
N GLY A 18 7.75 -2.33 -5.14
CA GLY A 18 7.48 -3.77 -5.26
C GLY A 18 8.32 -4.68 -4.35
N ARG A 19 9.22 -4.13 -3.53
CA ARG A 19 10.11 -4.91 -2.65
C ARG A 19 9.52 -5.14 -1.25
N TRP A 20 8.63 -4.27 -0.80
CA TRP A 20 8.11 -4.29 0.56
C TRP A 20 6.94 -5.24 0.70
N ASP A 21 7.02 -6.09 1.73
CA ASP A 21 5.91 -6.93 2.15
C ASP A 21 4.89 -6.13 2.96
N THR A 22 3.75 -6.76 3.22
CA THR A 22 2.63 -6.13 3.95
C THR A 22 3.06 -5.55 5.30
N ARG A 23 3.95 -6.24 6.04
CA ARG A 23 4.44 -5.77 7.35
C ARG A 23 5.38 -4.58 7.22
N THR A 24 6.24 -4.55 6.21
CA THR A 24 7.16 -3.43 5.98
C THR A 24 6.37 -2.16 5.64
N ILE A 25 5.32 -2.29 4.83
CA ILE A 25 4.40 -1.18 4.51
C ILE A 25 3.66 -0.70 5.78
N ASP A 26 3.19 -1.63 6.62
CA ASP A 26 2.50 -1.31 7.88
C ASP A 26 3.39 -0.48 8.83
N LEU A 27 4.63 -0.94 9.03
CA LEU A 27 5.61 -0.22 9.85
C LEU A 27 5.94 1.17 9.30
N GLU A 28 6.07 1.30 7.97
CA GLU A 28 6.35 2.59 7.34
C GLU A 28 5.18 3.56 7.46
N LEU A 29 3.94 3.07 7.38
CA LEU A 29 2.73 3.87 7.62
C LEU A 29 2.70 4.37 9.06
N GLY A 30 2.97 3.50 10.04
CA GLY A 30 3.12 3.89 11.44
C GLY A 30 4.22 4.94 11.64
N ARG A 31 5.37 4.79 10.97
CA ARG A 31 6.48 5.77 11.01
C ARG A 31 6.08 7.13 10.44
N ARG A 32 5.18 7.17 9.46
CA ARG A 32 4.62 8.41 8.88
C ARG A 32 3.43 8.97 9.67
N GLY A 33 3.09 8.38 10.81
CA GLY A 33 2.03 8.84 11.71
C GLY A 33 0.64 8.32 11.36
N ALA A 34 0.51 7.35 10.45
CA ALA A 34 -0.76 6.66 10.26
C ALA A 34 -1.06 5.81 11.52
N HIS A 35 -2.29 5.88 11.99
CA HIS A 35 -2.75 4.96 13.02
C HIS A 35 -3.08 3.62 12.36
N VAL A 36 -2.48 2.51 12.81
CA VAL A 36 -2.76 1.16 12.32
C VAL A 36 -3.15 0.23 13.47
N ASP A 37 -4.46 0.10 13.71
CA ASP A 37 -4.97 -0.68 14.85
C ASP A 37 -5.04 -2.20 14.57
N SER A 38 -5.37 -2.57 13.33
CA SER A 38 -5.74 -3.95 12.96
C SER A 38 -4.98 -4.46 11.73
N GLY A 39 -3.87 -3.81 11.39
CA GLY A 39 -3.09 -4.07 10.18
C GLY A 39 -3.72 -3.49 8.91
N ILE A 40 -2.97 -3.50 7.81
CA ILE A 40 -3.29 -2.79 6.56
C ILE A 40 -3.76 -3.69 5.40
N MET A 41 -3.91 -5.00 5.66
CA MET A 41 -4.20 -5.97 4.59
C MET A 41 -5.55 -5.71 3.91
N ALA A 42 -6.56 -5.28 4.68
CA ALA A 42 -7.86 -4.94 4.14
C ALA A 42 -7.79 -3.69 3.24
N ASP A 43 -7.06 -2.65 3.66
CA ASP A 43 -6.85 -1.43 2.88
C ASP A 43 -6.11 -1.73 1.57
N LEU A 44 -5.05 -2.55 1.61
CA LEU A 44 -4.30 -2.96 0.42
C LEU A 44 -5.15 -3.76 -0.57
N ARG A 45 -6.00 -4.68 -0.07
CA ARG A 45 -6.95 -5.41 -0.92
C ARG A 45 -7.97 -4.48 -1.58
N GLN A 46 -8.51 -3.51 -0.84
CA GLN A 46 -9.42 -2.51 -1.42
C GLN A 46 -8.74 -1.68 -2.52
N LEU A 47 -7.46 -1.33 -2.37
CA LEU A 47 -6.71 -0.66 -3.44
C LEU A 47 -6.44 -1.58 -4.64
N ALA A 48 -6.24 -2.87 -4.41
CA ALA A 48 -6.04 -3.87 -5.45
C ALA A 48 -7.32 -4.12 -6.25
N ASP A 49 -8.48 -4.18 -5.58
CA ASP A 49 -9.80 -4.26 -6.22
C ASP A 49 -10.08 -3.04 -7.11
N ARG A 50 -9.47 -1.89 -6.79
CA ARG A 50 -9.50 -0.67 -7.60
C ARG A 50 -8.37 -0.58 -8.63
N HIS A 51 -7.57 -1.63 -8.77
CA HIS A 51 -6.41 -1.71 -9.67
C HIS A 51 -5.33 -0.65 -9.42
N LEU A 52 -5.25 -0.07 -8.22
CA LEU A 52 -4.25 0.96 -7.87
C LEU A 52 -2.93 0.34 -7.39
N VAL A 53 -3.02 -0.83 -6.77
CA VAL A 53 -1.86 -1.66 -6.40
C VAL A 53 -2.09 -3.09 -6.90
N GLN A 54 -1.03 -3.87 -6.95
CA GLN A 54 -1.09 -5.29 -7.27
C GLN A 54 -0.27 -6.10 -6.27
N GLU A 55 -0.79 -7.28 -5.95
CA GLU A 55 -0.12 -8.28 -5.16
C GLU A 55 0.92 -9.01 -6.04
N ASP A 56 2.19 -8.98 -5.64
CA ASP A 56 3.23 -9.83 -6.24
C ASP A 56 3.22 -11.19 -5.52
N ASN A 57 2.69 -12.19 -6.22
CA ASN A 57 2.55 -13.56 -5.76
C ASN A 57 3.85 -14.37 -5.83
N ASN A 58 4.99 -13.77 -6.20
CA ASN A 58 6.27 -14.45 -6.03
C ASN A 58 6.42 -14.90 -4.57
N PRO A 59 6.87 -16.14 -4.32
CA PRO A 59 6.84 -16.76 -3.00
C PRO A 59 7.35 -15.77 -1.96
N PRO A 60 6.51 -15.40 -0.97
CA PRO A 60 6.85 -14.33 -0.05
C PRO A 60 8.06 -14.78 0.76
N GLN A 61 9.18 -14.06 0.65
CA GLN A 61 10.35 -14.28 1.50
C GLN A 61 10.17 -13.65 2.89
N GLY A 62 8.94 -13.31 3.27
CA GLY A 62 8.60 -12.47 4.44
C GLY A 62 7.25 -12.80 5.06
N THR A 63 6.67 -11.83 5.78
CA THR A 63 5.48 -12.04 6.64
C THR A 63 4.14 -11.82 5.94
N GLY A 64 4.15 -11.69 4.61
CA GLY A 64 2.97 -11.51 3.78
C GLY A 64 3.35 -11.24 2.33
N PRO A 65 2.36 -10.97 1.46
CA PRO A 65 2.63 -10.63 0.08
C PRO A 65 3.38 -9.31 -0.06
N ARG A 66 4.07 -9.18 -1.19
CA ARG A 66 4.66 -7.92 -1.66
C ARG A 66 3.65 -7.15 -2.47
N TRP A 67 3.73 -5.83 -2.39
CA TRP A 67 2.79 -4.94 -3.08
C TRP A 67 3.54 -3.99 -3.98
N GLN A 68 3.00 -3.83 -5.19
CA GLN A 68 3.53 -2.92 -6.18
C GLN A 68 2.47 -1.93 -6.63
N LEU A 69 2.89 -0.69 -6.85
CA LEU A 69 2.05 0.34 -7.46
C LEU A 69 1.83 0.01 -8.94
N THR A 70 0.58 0.04 -9.40
CA THR A 70 0.26 -0.11 -10.82
C THR A 70 0.47 1.22 -11.56
N ALA A 71 0.42 1.18 -12.90
CA ALA A 71 0.40 2.41 -13.70
C ALA A 71 -0.80 3.31 -13.35
N LEU A 72 -1.96 2.71 -13.06
CA LEU A 72 -3.15 3.45 -12.64
C LEU A 72 -2.97 4.09 -11.26
N GLY A 73 -2.36 3.37 -10.31
CA GLY A 73 -2.03 3.91 -8.99
C GLY A 73 -1.04 5.07 -9.05
N ALA A 74 -0.05 4.99 -9.94
CA ALA A 74 0.88 6.08 -10.21
C ALA A 74 0.17 7.32 -10.76
N ALA A 75 -0.67 7.15 -11.80
CA ALA A 75 -1.46 8.24 -12.36
C ALA A 75 -2.43 8.86 -11.35
N TRP A 76 -3.01 8.04 -10.46
CA TRP A 76 -3.86 8.53 -9.38
C TRP A 76 -3.10 9.45 -8.40
N LEU A 77 -1.84 9.14 -8.07
CA LEU A 77 -1.01 9.98 -7.20
C LEU A 77 -0.64 11.33 -7.83
N GLU A 78 -0.50 11.35 -9.16
CA GLU A 78 -0.15 12.52 -9.96
C GLU A 78 -1.35 13.43 -10.26
N SER A 79 -2.57 12.90 -10.09
CA SER A 79 -3.79 13.68 -10.27
C SER A 79 -3.92 14.71 -9.14
N PRO A 80 -4.14 16.00 -9.46
CA PRO A 80 -4.47 16.99 -8.42
C PRO A 80 -5.73 16.52 -7.70
N LEU A 81 -5.68 16.54 -6.37
CA LEU A 81 -6.84 16.28 -5.53
C LEU A 81 -7.88 17.37 -5.85
N ASP A 82 -8.96 17.00 -6.54
CA ASP A 82 -10.19 17.81 -6.59
C ASP A 82 -10.75 18.03 -5.17
#